data_AF-A0AAE3VJZ5-F1
#
_entry.id   AF-A0AAE3VJZ5-F1
#
_cell.length_a   1.000
_cell.length_b   1.000
_cell.length_c   1.000
_cell.angle_alpha   90.00
_cell.angle_beta   90.00
_cell.angle_gamma   90.00
#
_symmetry.space_group_name_H-M   'P 1'
#
loop_
_entity.id
_entity.type
_entity.pdbx_description
1 polymer ?
#
loop_
_entity_poly.entity_id
_entity_poly.type
_entity_poly.pdbx_seq_one_letter_code
_entity_poly.pdbx_strand_id
1 'polypeptide(L)'
;MKEDKEQRVVTITGQVDIFEDMPGADADAISILCQDGNEYIVTTRKMVKRLMPFAGEEVDILFQGTISKDHSGLDILTVHSFKVLSEEALELVSPAVKEAPLPRPKHKKKALQET
;
A
#
# COMPACT_ATOMS: atom_id res chain seq x y z
N MET A 1 2.84 28.73 -25.45
CA MET A 1 3.92 28.22 -24.58
C MET A 1 3.83 26.71 -24.57
N LYS A 2 4.92 25.97 -24.36
CA LYS A 2 4.83 24.57 -23.96
C LYS A 2 4.84 24.54 -22.45
N GLU A 3 3.83 23.93 -21.84
CA GLU A 3 3.95 23.48 -20.46
C GLU A 3 4.79 22.20 -20.49
N ASP A 4 6.09 22.34 -20.23
CA ASP A 4 6.89 21.25 -19.74
C ASP A 4 6.33 20.86 -18.36
N LYS A 5 5.33 19.97 -18.37
CA LYS A 5 4.83 19.31 -17.17
C LYS A 5 5.95 18.44 -16.63
N GLU A 6 6.79 19.04 -15.78
CA GLU A 6 7.66 18.30 -14.88
C GLU A 6 6.79 17.27 -14.13
N GLN A 7 6.88 16.01 -14.54
CA GLN A 7 6.26 14.90 -13.81
C GLN A 7 7.04 14.72 -12.52
N ARG A 8 6.72 15.57 -11.54
CA ARG A 8 7.39 15.64 -10.25
C ARG A 8 7.37 14.25 -9.62
N VAL A 9 8.56 13.69 -9.43
CA VAL A 9 8.69 12.41 -8.73
C VAL A 9 8.24 12.62 -7.29
N VAL A 10 7.23 11.86 -6.89
CA VAL A 10 6.67 11.82 -5.54
C VAL A 10 7.16 10.58 -4.81
N THR A 11 7.14 10.64 -3.49
CA THR A 11 7.39 9.52 -2.59
C THR A 11 6.20 9.44 -1.64
N ILE A 12 5.58 8.26 -1.56
CA ILE A 12 4.29 8.05 -0.88
C ILE A 12 4.35 6.71 -0.14
N THR A 13 3.92 6.67 1.12
CA THR A 13 3.71 5.43 1.86
C THR A 13 2.26 5.02 1.71
N GLY A 14 2.02 3.85 1.11
CA GLY A 14 0.68 3.28 0.97
C GLY A 14 0.63 1.86 1.51
N GLN A 15 -0.46 1.54 2.21
CA GLN A 15 -0.76 0.21 2.71
C GLN A 15 -1.37 -0.65 1.60
N VAL A 16 -0.99 -1.92 1.56
CA VAL A 16 -1.42 -2.89 0.54
C VAL A 16 -1.79 -4.22 1.20
N ASP A 17 -3.02 -4.66 0.96
CA ASP A 17 -3.46 -6.04 1.22
C ASP A 17 -3.06 -6.92 0.02
N ILE A 18 -2.33 -8.01 0.29
CA ILE A 18 -1.79 -8.92 -0.73
C ILE A 18 -2.49 -10.28 -0.61
N PHE A 19 -3.59 -10.45 -1.32
CA PHE A 19 -4.32 -11.72 -1.34
C PHE A 19 -3.47 -12.88 -1.90
N GLU A 20 -3.55 -14.06 -1.27
CA GLU A 20 -2.95 -15.32 -1.78
C GLU A 20 -3.47 -15.65 -3.19
N ASP A 21 -4.74 -15.31 -3.45
CA ASP A 21 -5.42 -15.51 -4.73
C ASP A 21 -4.99 -14.52 -5.83
N MET A 22 -4.17 -13.50 -5.54
CA MET A 22 -3.90 -12.39 -6.46
C MET A 22 -3.35 -12.91 -7.81
N PRO A 23 -4.13 -12.80 -8.91
CA PRO A 23 -3.80 -13.48 -10.14
C PRO A 23 -2.58 -12.83 -10.79
N GLY A 24 -1.43 -13.52 -10.73
CA GLY A 24 -0.13 -13.01 -11.19
C GLY A 24 0.01 -12.70 -12.69
N ALA A 25 -1.10 -12.75 -13.45
CA ALA A 25 -1.23 -12.34 -14.83
C ALA A 25 -2.27 -11.21 -15.04
N ASP A 26 -3.33 -11.14 -14.21
CA ASP A 26 -4.47 -10.22 -14.36
C ASP A 26 -4.48 -9.08 -13.32
N ALA A 27 -3.67 -9.16 -12.26
CA ALA A 27 -3.43 -8.08 -11.30
C ALA A 27 -2.55 -6.97 -11.91
N ASP A 28 -3.08 -6.31 -12.94
CA ASP A 28 -2.45 -5.23 -13.69
C ASP A 28 -2.28 -3.95 -12.86
N ALA A 29 -3.19 -3.72 -11.91
CA ALA A 29 -3.12 -2.64 -10.93
C ALA A 29 -3.73 -3.03 -9.57
N ILE A 30 -3.37 -2.29 -8.53
CA ILE A 30 -3.99 -2.30 -7.18
C ILE A 30 -4.41 -0.88 -6.82
N SER A 31 -5.39 -0.72 -5.93
CA SER A 31 -5.52 0.52 -5.14
C SER A 31 -4.52 0.45 -3.98
N ILE A 32 -3.94 1.60 -3.61
CA ILE A 32 -3.16 1.76 -2.38
C ILE A 32 -3.83 2.84 -1.53
N LEU A 33 -4.09 2.55 -0.26
CA LEU A 33 -4.56 3.56 0.70
C LEU A 33 -3.35 4.21 1.36
N CYS A 34 -3.22 5.53 1.23
CA CYS A 34 -2.05 6.26 1.70
C CYS A 34 -2.30 6.95 3.04
N GLN A 35 -1.22 7.20 3.79
CA GLN A 35 -1.29 7.79 5.14
C GLN A 35 -1.88 9.22 5.18
N ASP A 36 -1.99 9.89 4.02
CA ASP A 36 -2.66 11.17 3.85
C ASP A 36 -4.18 11.06 3.61
N GLY A 37 -4.72 9.85 3.56
CA GLY A 37 -6.13 9.55 3.30
C GLY A 37 -6.49 9.51 1.81
N ASN A 38 -5.53 9.61 0.88
CA ASN A 38 -5.78 9.48 -0.55
C ASN A 38 -5.66 8.02 -1.01
N GLU A 39 -6.43 7.64 -2.02
CA GLU A 39 -6.27 6.38 -2.75
C GLU A 39 -5.61 6.61 -4.11
N TYR A 40 -4.65 5.76 -4.46
CA TYR A 40 -3.96 5.80 -5.76
C TYR A 40 -3.99 4.45 -6.46
N ILE A 41 -4.17 4.46 -7.79
CA ILE A 41 -4.10 3.25 -8.60
C ILE A 41 -2.64 3.00 -9.02
N VAL A 42 -2.00 1.97 -8.45
CA VAL A 42 -0.62 1.57 -8.77
C VAL A 42 -0.62 0.46 -9.81
N THR A 43 0.20 0.58 -10.86
CA THR A 43 0.36 -0.48 -11.87
C THR A 43 1.35 -1.56 -11.42
N THR A 44 0.88 -2.80 -11.29
CA THR A 44 1.54 -3.85 -10.48
C THR A 44 2.28 -4.94 -11.26
N ARG A 45 2.23 -4.97 -12.60
CA ARG A 45 2.88 -6.01 -13.43
C ARG A 45 4.34 -6.35 -13.09
N LYS A 46 5.11 -5.39 -12.58
CA LYS A 46 6.52 -5.57 -12.15
C LYS A 46 6.68 -5.75 -10.62
N MET A 47 5.62 -5.51 -9.86
CA MET A 47 5.58 -5.55 -8.40
C MET A 47 5.07 -6.89 -7.86
N VAL A 48 4.00 -7.48 -8.43
CA VAL A 48 3.33 -8.69 -7.87
C VAL A 48 4.34 -9.78 -7.48
N LYS A 49 5.27 -10.16 -8.37
CA LYS A 49 6.28 -11.21 -8.09
C LYS A 49 7.24 -10.93 -6.91
N ARG A 50 7.34 -9.68 -6.46
CA ARG A 50 8.09 -9.28 -5.25
C ARG A 50 7.20 -9.08 -4.02
N LEU A 51 5.87 -9.01 -4.21
CA LEU A 51 4.87 -8.88 -3.16
C LEU A 51 4.27 -10.24 -2.76
N MET A 52 4.25 -11.23 -3.66
CA MET A 52 3.82 -12.61 -3.39
C MET A 52 4.46 -13.28 -2.15
N PRO A 53 5.71 -12.97 -1.71
CA PRO A 53 6.25 -13.49 -0.44
C PRO A 53 5.54 -12.98 0.83
N PHE A 54 4.74 -11.92 0.71
CA PHE A 54 3.93 -11.29 1.77
C PHE A 54 2.43 -11.56 1.55
N ALA A 55 2.09 -12.61 0.80
CA ALA A 55 0.68 -12.95 0.56
C ALA A 55 0.00 -13.42 1.86
N GLY A 56 -1.21 -12.92 2.11
CA GLY A 56 -1.90 -13.05 3.39
C GLY A 56 -1.49 -12.01 4.44
N GLU A 57 -0.63 -11.03 4.11
CA GLU A 57 -0.16 -9.99 5.03
C GLU A 57 -0.58 -8.56 4.60
N GLU A 58 -0.83 -7.74 5.62
CA GLU A 58 -1.19 -6.32 5.56
C GLU A 58 0.09 -5.47 5.58
N VAL A 59 0.65 -5.08 4.41
CA VAL A 59 2.00 -4.48 4.35
C VAL A 59 2.03 -3.03 3.87
N ASP A 60 2.84 -2.21 4.53
CA ASP A 60 3.18 -0.86 4.05
C ASP A 60 4.31 -0.87 3.04
N ILE A 61 4.13 -0.10 1.97
CA ILE A 61 5.09 0.04 0.88
C ILE A 61 5.38 1.52 0.67
N LEU A 62 6.67 1.86 0.71
CA LEU A 62 7.17 3.15 0.27
C LEU A 62 7.32 3.12 -1.26
N PHE A 63 6.41 3.78 -1.95
CA PHE A 63 6.43 3.97 -3.40
C PHE A 63 7.20 5.24 -3.77
N GLN A 64 7.89 5.21 -4.89
CA GLN A 64 8.47 6.37 -5.54
C GLN A 64 8.15 6.31 -7.03
N GLY A 65 7.58 7.39 -7.57
CA GLY A 65 7.00 7.37 -8.90
C GLY A 65 6.44 8.72 -9.32
N THR A 66 5.57 8.73 -10.32
CA THR A 66 4.90 9.94 -10.83
C THR A 66 3.39 9.75 -10.86
N ILE A 67 2.63 10.75 -10.40
CA ILE A 67 1.16 10.74 -10.48
C ILE A 67 0.72 11.31 -11.82
N SER A 68 -0.26 10.65 -12.43
CA SER A 68 -0.96 11.11 -13.64
C SER A 68 -2.44 10.81 -13.53
N LYS A 69 -3.30 11.77 -13.89
CA LYS A 69 -4.74 11.53 -14.02
C LYS A 69 -5.07 10.82 -15.33
N ASP A 70 -5.95 9.84 -15.27
CA ASP A 70 -6.51 9.14 -16.43
C ASP A 70 -7.62 9.96 -17.12
N HIS A 71 -8.35 9.34 -18.05
CA HIS A 71 -9.49 9.97 -18.73
C HIS A 71 -10.77 10.09 -17.87
N SER A 72 -10.89 9.33 -16.77
CA SER A 72 -11.98 9.44 -15.80
C SER A 72 -11.70 10.40 -14.63
N GLY A 73 -10.43 10.77 -14.42
CA GLY A 73 -9.96 11.71 -13.40
C GLY A 73 -9.26 11.06 -12.18
N LEU A 74 -9.13 9.73 -12.18
CA LEU A 74 -8.46 8.94 -11.14
C LEU A 74 -6.95 9.18 -11.16
N ASP A 75 -6.33 9.28 -9.99
CA ASP A 75 -4.88 9.44 -9.85
C ASP A 75 -4.15 8.09 -9.95
N ILE A 76 -3.49 7.86 -11.07
CA ILE A 76 -2.65 6.68 -11.32
C ILE A 76 -1.22 7.00 -10.88
N LEU A 77 -0.64 6.17 -10.02
CA LEU A 77 0.76 6.24 -9.60
C LEU A 77 1.62 5.31 -10.48
N THR A 78 2.40 5.91 -11.37
CA THR A 78 3.41 5.22 -12.17
C THR A 78 4.66 4.99 -11.33
N VAL A 79 4.81 3.79 -10.78
CA VAL A 79 5.91 3.44 -9.86
C VAL A 79 7.23 3.27 -10.62
N HIS A 80 8.25 4.01 -10.20
CA HIS A 80 9.63 3.91 -10.70
C HIS A 80 10.45 2.96 -9.81
N SER A 81 10.25 3.04 -8.50
CA SER A 81 10.91 2.25 -7.45
C SER A 81 9.96 2.06 -6.27
N PHE A 82 10.13 0.97 -5.51
CA PHE A 82 9.38 0.73 -4.28
C PHE A 82 10.22 -0.05 -3.27
N LYS A 83 9.86 0.08 -1.99
CA LYS A 83 10.46 -0.65 -0.87
C LYS A 83 9.34 -1.04 0.12
N VAL A 84 9.18 -2.33 0.36
CA VAL A 84 8.34 -2.82 1.48
C VAL A 84 9.00 -2.37 2.79
N LEU A 85 8.20 -1.83 3.72
CA LEU A 85 8.66 -1.39 5.03
C LEU A 85 8.42 -2.50 6.07
N SER A 86 9.32 -2.63 7.03
CA SER A 86 9.04 -3.36 8.28
C SER A 86 8.32 -2.45 9.28
N GLU A 87 7.68 -3.03 10.30
CA GLU A 87 7.06 -2.31 11.42
C GLU A 87 8.04 -1.28 12.04
N GLU A 88 9.30 -1.67 12.23
CA GLU A 88 10.41 -0.81 12.69
C GLU A 88 10.74 0.37 11.75
N ALA A 89 10.55 0.20 10.44
CA ALA A 89 10.83 1.23 9.45
C ALA A 89 9.69 2.26 9.34
N LEU A 90 8.46 1.86 9.66
CA LEU A 90 7.30 2.74 9.71
C LEU A 90 7.41 3.78 10.82
N GLU A 91 7.89 3.41 12.00
CA GLU A 91 8.13 4.34 13.12
C GLU A 91 9.14 5.45 12.75
N LEU A 92 10.09 5.15 11.86
CA LEU A 92 11.10 6.10 11.39
C LEU A 92 10.62 6.99 10.23
N VAL A 93 9.70 6.49 9.40
CA VAL A 93 9.08 7.26 8.29
C VAL A 93 7.92 8.12 8.79
N SER A 94 7.25 7.71 9.88
CA SER A 94 6.00 8.28 10.39
C SER A 94 6.18 8.90 11.79
N PRO A 95 6.95 10.00 11.97
CA PRO A 95 7.24 10.60 13.28
C PRO A 95 6.02 11.29 13.95
N ALA A 96 4.80 10.98 13.53
CA ALA A 96 3.60 11.80 13.70
C ALA A 96 2.41 11.11 14.40
N VAL A 97 2.56 9.90 14.95
CA VAL A 97 1.52 9.26 15.80
C VAL A 97 2.09 8.77 17.13
N LYS A 98 2.53 9.71 17.98
CA LYS A 98 2.73 9.45 19.41
C LYS A 98 1.45 9.73 20.21
N GLU A 99 0.40 8.93 19.99
CA GLU A 99 -0.78 9.00 20.85
C GLU A 99 -1.40 7.62 21.18
N ALA A 100 -1.53 7.37 22.49
CA ALA A 100 -2.29 6.32 23.18
C ALA A 100 -2.16 4.84 22.71
N PRO A 101 -1.74 3.91 23.60
CA PRO A 101 -1.85 2.47 23.33
C PRO A 101 -3.31 2.01 23.40
N LEU A 102 -3.97 1.86 22.26
CA LEU A 102 -5.30 1.27 22.17
C LEU A 102 -5.27 -0.19 22.67
N PRO A 103 -6.09 -0.57 23.68
CA PRO A 103 -6.07 -1.91 24.24
C PRO A 103 -6.73 -2.90 23.28
N ARG A 104 -5.92 -3.61 22.47
CA ARG A 104 -6.39 -4.67 21.55
C ARG A 104 -7.31 -5.65 22.32
N PRO A 105 -8.60 -5.80 21.97
CA PRO A 105 -9.52 -6.66 22.71
C PRO A 105 -9.09 -8.12 22.54
N LYS A 106 -8.69 -8.76 23.64
CA LYS A 106 -8.28 -10.17 23.63
C LYS A 106 -9.46 -11.05 23.24
N HIS A 107 -9.46 -11.59 22.03
CA HIS A 107 -10.38 -12.66 21.63
C HIS A 107 -10.17 -13.87 22.54
N LYS A 108 -11.00 -13.99 23.59
CA LYS A 108 -11.12 -15.20 24.38
C LYS A 108 -11.62 -16.31 23.45
N LYS A 109 -10.77 -17.30 23.18
CA LYS A 109 -11.22 -18.60 22.65
C LYS A 109 -12.34 -19.10 23.55
N LYS A 110 -13.58 -19.15 23.05
CA LYS A 110 -14.63 -19.95 23.70
C LYS A 110 -14.24 -21.41 23.49
N ALA A 111 -13.95 -22.11 24.58
CA ALA A 111 -13.74 -23.54 24.54
C ALA A 111 -15.07 -24.25 24.19
N LEU A 112 -14.94 -25.39 23.53
CA LEU A 112 -16.00 -26.36 23.28
C LEU A 112 -16.65 -26.80 24.60
N GLN A 113 -17.99 -26.94 24.62
CA GLN A 113 -18.64 -27.99 25.39
C GLN A 113 -19.97 -28.39 24.75
N GLU A 114 -20.20 -29.69 24.63
CA GLU A 114 -21.44 -30.31 24.15
C GLU A 114 -22.48 -30.42 25.28
N THR A 115 -23.76 -30.26 24.91
CA THR A 115 -24.95 -30.90 25.52
C THR A 115 -26.06 -30.96 24.48
#